data_AF-A0A2R6J1E3-F1
#
_entry.id   AF-A0A2R6J1E3-F1
#
_cell.length_a   1.000
_cell.length_b   1.000
_cell.length_c   1.000
_cell.angle_alpha   90.00
_cell.angle_beta   90.00
_cell.angle_gamma   90.00
#
_symmetry.space_group_name_H-M   'P 1'
#
loop_
_entity.id
_entity.type
_entity.pdbx_description
1 polymer ?
#
loop_
_entity_poly.entity_id
_entity_poly.type
_entity_poly.pdbx_seq_one_letter_code
_entity_poly.pdbx_strand_id
1 'polypeptide(L)' 'MVSLQALVINAIVGLVILFIANVVGLGVQISLVTLLVCAVFGIPGAILVILLALLDIAFAAALAPVVLV' A
#
# COMPACT_ATOMS: atom_id res chain seq x y z
N MET A 1 21.03 -12.28 6.14
CA MET A 1 20.36 -12.45 7.46
C MET A 1 19.32 -11.35 7.57
N VAL A 2 18.08 -11.58 7.09
CA VAL A 2 17.03 -10.55 7.20
C VAL A 2 16.54 -10.60 8.65
N SER A 3 17.02 -9.67 9.46
CA SER A 3 16.62 -9.53 10.86
C SER A 3 15.16 -9.07 10.92
N LEU A 4 14.44 -9.46 11.98
CA LEU A 4 13.07 -9.02 12.23
C LEU A 4 12.94 -7.48 12.20
N GLN A 5 14.01 -6.78 12.60
CA GLN A 5 14.12 -5.33 12.49
C GLN A 5 14.05 -4.82 11.04
N ALA A 6 14.68 -5.49 10.08
CA ALA A 6 14.62 -5.08 8.67
C ALA A 6 13.20 -5.19 8.11
N LEU A 7 12.45 -6.23 8.52
CA LEU A 7 11.05 -6.40 8.12
C LEU A 7 10.15 -5.30 8.68
N VAL A 8 10.36 -4.91 9.95
CA VAL A 8 9.64 -3.82 10.60
C VAL A 8 9.96 -2.48 9.95
N ILE A 9 11.23 -2.20 9.65
CA ILE A 9 11.63 -0.96 8.97
C ILE A 9 11.02 -0.89 7.57
N ASN A 10 11.04 -1.98 6.81
CA ASN A 10 10.41 -2.04 5.49
C ASN A 10 8.89 -1.80 5.56
N ALA A 11 8.21 -2.37 6.56
CA ALA A 11 6.79 -2.15 6.79
C ALA A 11 6.48 -0.68 7.13
N ILE A 12 7.28 -0.06 8.00
CA ILE A 12 7.11 1.36 8.39
C ILE A 12 7.36 2.27 7.18
N VAL A 13 8.46 2.07 6.45
CA VAL A 13 8.79 2.88 5.27
C VAL A 13 7.70 2.74 4.20
N GLY A 14 7.24 1.52 3.92
CA GLY A 14 6.15 1.29 2.98
C GLY A 14 4.84 1.92 3.42
N LEU A 15 4.50 1.84 4.72
CA LEU A 15 3.32 2.51 5.27
C LEU A 15 3.41 4.03 5.12
N VAL A 16 4.56 4.63 5.41
CA VAL A 16 4.77 6.08 5.22
C VAL A 16 4.57 6.47 3.76
N ILE A 17 5.10 5.69 2.82
CA ILE A 17 4.95 5.94 1.38
C ILE A 17 3.48 5.82 0.95
N LEU A 18 2.77 4.76 1.36
CA LEU A 18 1.35 4.58 1.06
C LEU A 18 0.48 5.69 1.66
N PHE A 19 0.83 6.14 2.87
CA PHE A 19 0.14 7.24 3.55
C PHE A 19 0.32 8.56 2.80
N ILE A 20 1.55 8.88 2.38
CA ILE A 20 1.82 10.06 1.54
C ILE A 20 1.03 9.96 0.23
N ALA A 21 1.02 8.79 -0.42
CA ALA A 21 0.27 8.59 -1.65
C ALA A 21 -1.24 8.81 -1.46
N ASN A 22 -1.81 8.33 -0.34
CA ASN A 22 -3.21 8.55 0.01
C ASN A 22 -3.51 10.04 0.22
N VAL A 23 -2.63 10.78 0.93
CA VAL A 23 -2.76 12.23 1.15
C VAL A 23 -2.66 13.03 -0.14
N VAL A 24 -1.84 12.59 -1.10
CA VAL A 24 -1.74 13.20 -2.44
C VAL A 24 -3.00 12.93 -3.29
N GLY A 25 -3.92 12.10 -2.81
CA GLY A 25 -5.16 11.78 -3.52
C GLY A 25 -4.99 10.69 -4.57
N LEU A 26 -3.92 9.90 -4.51
CA LEU A 26 -3.70 8.74 -5.40
C LEU A 26 -4.65 7.56 -5.11
N GLY A 27 -5.60 7.74 -4.17
CA GLY A 27 -6.64 6.76 -3.90
C GLY A 27 -6.11 5.40 -3.47
N VAL A 28 -4.95 5.32 -2.82
CA VAL A 28 -4.36 4.03 -2.44
C VAL A 28 -5.06 3.47 -1.21
N GLN A 29 -5.61 2.27 -1.30
CA GLN A 29 -6.28 1.59 -0.22
C GLN A 29 -5.25 1.04 0.77
N ILE A 30 -5.21 1.63 1.96
CA ILE A 30 -4.38 1.14 3.07
C ILE A 30 -5.10 -0.04 3.71
N SER A 31 -4.62 -1.26 3.44
CA SER A 31 -5.17 -2.51 3.97
C SER A 31 -4.06 -3.36 4.62
N LEU A 32 -4.44 -4.36 5.41
CA LEU A 32 -3.49 -5.32 5.99
C LEU A 32 -2.66 -6.00 4.88
N VAL A 33 -3.25 -6.23 3.71
CA VAL A 33 -2.59 -6.85 2.56
C VAL A 33 -1.50 -5.93 1.97
N THR A 34 -1.77 -4.64 1.76
CA THR A 34 -0.77 -3.71 1.22
C THR A 34 0.40 -3.50 2.19
N LEU A 35 0.09 -3.49 3.48
CA LEU A 35 1.08 -3.46 4.57
C LEU A 35 1.97 -4.71 4.58
N LEU A 36 1.40 -5.90 4.41
CA LEU A 36 2.15 -7.16 4.33
C LEU A 36 3.04 -7.20 3.08
N VAL A 37 2.51 -6.78 1.92
CA VAL A 37 3.29 -6.67 0.68
C VAL A 37 4.47 -5.70 0.87
N CYS A 38 4.23 -4.54 1.47
CA CYS A 38 5.28 -3.59 1.81
C CYS A 38 6.24 -4.10 2.89
N ALA A 39 5.81 -4.94 3.83
CA ALA A 39 6.69 -5.53 4.82
C ALA A 39 7.68 -6.53 4.19
N VAL A 40 7.19 -7.35 3.24
CA VAL A 40 8.00 -8.38 2.58
C VAL A 40 8.91 -7.78 1.50
N PHE A 41 8.36 -6.90 0.65
CA PHE A 41 9.13 -6.30 -0.45
C PHE A 41 9.78 -4.96 -0.09
N GLY A 42 9.30 -4.24 0.92
CA GLY A 42 9.80 -2.90 1.28
C GLY A 42 9.38 -1.82 0.30
N ILE A 43 10.31 -0.90 0.01
CA ILE A 43 10.16 0.20 -0.95
C ILE A 43 9.65 -0.28 -2.34
N PRO A 44 10.20 -1.34 -2.97
CA PRO A 44 9.68 -1.79 -4.26
C PRO A 44 8.24 -2.32 -4.17
N GLY A 45 7.81 -2.82 -3.02
CA GLY A 45 6.41 -3.20 -2.78
C GLY A 45 5.48 -1.99 -2.79
N ALA A 46 5.88 -0.89 -2.13
CA ALA A 46 5.08 0.34 -2.12
C ALA A 46 4.94 0.95 -3.52
N ILE A 47 6.02 0.93 -4.32
CA ILE A 47 6.01 1.41 -5.71
C ILE A 47 5.04 0.59 -6.56
N LEU A 48 5.05 -0.74 -6.42
CA LEU A 48 4.13 -1.62 -7.14
C LEU A 48 2.66 -1.35 -6.75
N VAL A 49 2.38 -1.18 -5.46
CA VAL A 49 1.02 -0.87 -4.99
C VAL A 49 0.55 0.48 -5.54
N ILE A 50 1.40 1.50 -5.55
CA ILE A 50 1.06 2.82 -6.12
C ILE A 50 0.83 2.72 -7.63
N LEU A 51 1.66 1.96 -8.37
CA LEU A 51 1.46 1.74 -9.80
C LEU A 51 0.16 1.01 -10.10
N LEU A 52 -0.18 -0.02 -9.33
CA LEU A 52 -1.42 -0.77 -9.49
C LEU A 52 -2.66 0.08 -9.16
N ALA A 53 -2.54 0.97 -8.16
CA ALA A 53 -3.58 1.93 -7.82
C ALA A 53 -3.75 3.00 -8.92
N LEU A 54 -2.66 3.50 -9.50
CA LEU A 54 -2.66 4.44 -10.62
C LEU A 54 -3.26 3.85 -11.91
N LEU A 55 -3.06 2.56 -12.14
CA LEU A 55 -3.61 1.84 -13.29
C LEU A 55 -5.07 1.38 -13.05
N ASP A 56 -5.65 1.66 -11.86
CA ASP A 56 -6.97 1.20 -11.45
C ASP A 56 -7.15 -0.34 -11.49
N ILE A 57 -6.04 -1.08 -11.37
CA ILE A 57 -6.02 -2.55 -11.48
C ILE A 57 -6.23 -3.20 -10.10
N ALA A 58 -5.62 -2.65 -9.05
CA ALA A 58 -5.69 -3.19 -7.69
C ALA A 58 -5.31 -2.14 -6.65
N PHE A 59 -5.83 -2.28 -5.42
CA PHE A 59 -5.55 -1.38 -4.29
C PHE A 59 -5.91 0.09 -4.54
N ALA A 60 -6.65 0.38 -5.61
CA ALA A 60 -7.44 1.58 -5.70
C ALA A 60 -8.54 1.47 -4.62
N ALA A 61 -8.71 2.54 -3.85
CA ALA A 61 -9.93 2.81 -3.11
C ALA A 61 -11.03 3.10 -4.14
N ALA A 62 -11.33 2.11 -4.98
CA ALA A 62 -12.65 1.99 -5.56
C ALA A 62 -13.57 2.11 -4.35
N LEU A 63 -14.37 3.18 -4.35
CA LEU A 63 -15.63 3.19 -3.64
C LEU A 63 -16.24 1.83 -3.96
N ALA A 64 -16.17 0.86 -3.05
CA ALA A 64 -17.11 -0.24 -3.11
C ALA A 64 -18.44 0.50 -3.27
N PRO A 65 -19.22 0.26 -4.33
CA PRO A 65 -20.55 0.83 -4.39
C PRO A 65 -21.16 0.33 -3.09
N VAL A 66 -21.34 1.24 -2.15
CA VAL A 66 -22.23 1.02 -1.03
C VAL A 66 -23.55 0.89 -1.77
N VAL A 67 -23.89 -0.35 -2.12
CA VAL A 67 -25.20 -0.71 -2.62
C VAL A 67 -26.10 -0.44 -1.44
N LEU A 68 -26.54 0.81 -1.35
CA LEU A 68 -27.66 1.30 -0.56
C LEU A 68 -28.93 0.82 -1.28
N VAL A 69 -29.07 -0.50 -1.40
CA VAL A 69 -30.30 -1.16 -1.85
C VAL A 69 -30.67 -2.20 -0.81
#